data_AF-A0A8S2SV29-F1
#
_entry.id   AF-A0A8S2SV29-F1
#
_cell.length_a   1.000
_cell.length_b   1.000
_cell.length_c   1.000
_cell.angle_alpha   90.00
_cell.angle_beta   90.00
_cell.angle_gamma   90.00
#
_symmetry.space_group_name_H-M   'P 1'
#
loop_
_entity.id
_entity.type
_entity.pdbx_description
1 polymer ?
#
loop_
_entity_poly.entity_id
_entity_poly.type
_entity_poly.pdbx_seq_one_letter_code
_entity_poly.pdbx_strand_id
1 'polypeptide(L)'
;LNPLITYPNGRDPSTAFQDNEKNYYLIYGYGTDELGGQAVLFISKDFSNWTYLHPIHSNRYDKFWECPDIFNITNRVVLKASLLGRDFWTIGDIDPNQLIFIPIDHDLGEFVQLIDHGKFYASKTFYDPMNDQQIIMGWTSEDDNLGPQRGWQGFHTLPRAIFLSEDGLELRSRPIEALRTLRDSQSHRHFNDIILPRELPFQLIPNVNGNQIEIEINWQFPMNQNLDFGLIVLSTPDGTQRTNVGITSRNNTTVMMNWDLPGWDYLSVPNISESSGCQLSCNRDNRCQAWTFVKDQQINKNCFLKSGVPFLISNLDCVSGVKQRENNEQIIWVYMNRTLSQKNPNAAHGPIHAPVWLEATSTNNQWFLQLDIFVDHSVIEIFEPQQGRFAITGRVYPEEDNANNLAVYVNNASSNNENIIVNTIDIWNLNTIWA
;
A
#
# COMPACT_ATOMS: atom_id res chain seq x y z
N LEU A 1 -31.07 -25.02 -3.82
CA LEU A 1 -30.49 -24.86 -5.17
C LEU A 1 -29.20 -25.65 -5.21
N ASN A 2 -29.04 -26.54 -6.19
CA ASN A 2 -27.75 -27.17 -6.45
C ASN A 2 -26.77 -26.08 -6.95
N PRO A 3 -25.46 -26.19 -6.68
CA PRO A 3 -24.48 -25.23 -7.21
C PRO A 3 -24.59 -25.15 -8.75
N LEU A 4 -24.62 -23.93 -9.29
CA LEU A 4 -24.70 -23.68 -10.74
C LEU A 4 -23.39 -24.02 -11.47
N ILE A 5 -22.28 -23.99 -10.73
CA ILE A 5 -20.93 -24.29 -11.19
C ILE A 5 -20.33 -25.29 -10.20
N THR A 6 -19.85 -26.43 -10.70
CA THR A 6 -19.24 -27.50 -9.89
C THR A 6 -17.82 -27.85 -10.31
N TYR A 7 -17.36 -27.38 -11.48
CA TYR A 7 -16.03 -27.66 -12.00
C TYR A 7 -15.48 -26.49 -12.84
N PRO A 8 -14.18 -26.16 -12.70
CA PRO A 8 -13.29 -26.57 -11.61
C PRO A 8 -13.80 -26.17 -10.21
N ASN A 9 -13.31 -26.86 -9.18
CA ASN A 9 -13.67 -26.59 -7.77
C ASN A 9 -12.94 -25.33 -7.25
N GLY A 10 -13.34 -24.18 -7.77
CA GLY A 10 -12.84 -22.86 -7.40
C GLY A 10 -13.76 -22.13 -6.42
N ARG A 11 -13.45 -20.87 -6.13
CA ARG A 11 -14.24 -19.99 -5.25
C ARG A 11 -14.23 -18.54 -5.72
N ASP A 12 -15.03 -17.72 -5.03
CA ASP A 12 -15.04 -16.26 -5.17
C ASP A 12 -15.32 -15.73 -6.59
N PRO A 13 -16.53 -15.95 -7.14
CA PRO A 13 -16.89 -15.37 -8.42
C PRO A 13 -16.85 -13.84 -8.37
N SER A 14 -16.32 -13.25 -9.43
CA SER A 14 -16.36 -11.81 -9.71
C SER A 14 -17.78 -11.34 -10.08
N THR A 15 -17.95 -10.02 -10.20
CA THR A 15 -19.12 -9.46 -10.87
C THR A 15 -19.11 -9.88 -12.34
N ALA A 16 -20.23 -10.42 -12.82
CA ALA A 16 -20.33 -10.84 -14.21
C ALA A 16 -20.36 -9.63 -15.17
N PHE A 17 -19.74 -9.77 -16.34
CA PHE A 17 -19.75 -8.79 -17.43
C PHE A 17 -20.40 -9.39 -18.69
N GLN A 18 -20.81 -8.55 -19.63
CA GLN A 18 -21.55 -8.98 -20.82
C GLN A 18 -20.90 -8.46 -22.10
N ASP A 19 -20.88 -9.27 -23.15
CA ASP A 19 -20.47 -8.86 -24.49
C ASP A 19 -21.63 -8.23 -25.30
N ASN A 20 -21.33 -7.77 -26.52
CA ASN A 20 -22.32 -7.19 -27.42
C ASN A 20 -23.38 -8.21 -27.93
N GLU A 21 -23.10 -9.51 -27.82
CA GLU A 21 -24.00 -10.61 -28.19
C GLU A 21 -24.88 -11.08 -27.03
N LYS A 22 -24.79 -10.40 -25.88
CA LYS A 22 -25.51 -10.71 -24.64
C LYS A 22 -25.06 -11.99 -23.94
N ASN A 23 -23.87 -12.51 -24.22
CA ASN A 23 -23.27 -13.58 -23.42
C ASN A 23 -22.72 -12.99 -22.12
N TYR A 24 -23.06 -13.62 -21.00
CA TYR A 24 -22.50 -13.31 -19.69
C TYR A 24 -21.20 -14.05 -19.49
N TYR A 25 -20.23 -13.36 -18.89
CA TYR A 25 -18.95 -13.89 -18.48
C TYR A 25 -18.74 -13.60 -17.00
N LEU A 26 -18.08 -14.50 -16.30
CA LEU A 26 -17.53 -14.22 -14.98
C LEU A 26 -16.21 -14.96 -14.83
N ILE A 27 -15.34 -14.39 -14.01
CA ILE A 27 -14.14 -15.07 -13.54
C ILE A 27 -14.29 -15.50 -12.08
N TYR A 28 -13.56 -16.52 -11.68
CA TYR A 28 -13.53 -17.05 -10.32
C TYR A 28 -12.12 -17.62 -10.03
N GLY A 29 -11.78 -17.74 -8.77
CA GLY A 29 -10.44 -18.12 -8.31
C GLY A 29 -10.24 -19.63 -8.33
N TYR A 30 -9.11 -20.08 -8.87
CA TYR A 30 -8.69 -21.47 -8.86
C TYR A 30 -7.17 -21.59 -8.76
N GLY A 31 -6.68 -22.81 -8.59
CA GLY A 31 -5.27 -23.13 -8.66
C GLY A 31 -4.91 -24.43 -7.95
N THR A 32 -3.73 -24.95 -8.25
CA THR A 32 -3.13 -26.11 -7.59
C THR A 32 -1.61 -25.93 -7.53
N ASP A 33 -0.93 -26.77 -6.75
CA ASP A 33 0.54 -26.82 -6.73
C ASP A 33 1.16 -27.06 -8.12
N GLU A 34 0.48 -27.82 -8.98
CA GLU A 34 0.94 -28.14 -10.33
C GLU A 34 0.69 -27.03 -11.33
N LEU A 35 -0.45 -26.34 -11.23
CA LEU A 35 -0.89 -25.34 -12.20
C LEU A 35 -0.46 -23.91 -11.85
N GLY A 36 -0.26 -23.62 -10.55
CA GLY A 36 -0.22 -22.25 -10.04
C GLY A 36 -1.64 -21.67 -9.89
N GLY A 37 -1.72 -20.44 -9.40
CA GLY A 37 -2.95 -19.68 -9.23
C GLY A 37 -3.50 -19.17 -10.56
N GLN A 38 -4.83 -19.15 -10.67
CA GLN A 38 -5.55 -18.85 -11.90
C GLN A 38 -6.84 -18.06 -11.62
N ALA A 39 -7.14 -17.12 -12.51
CA ALA A 39 -8.50 -16.64 -12.73
C ALA A 39 -9.07 -17.42 -13.91
N VAL A 40 -10.14 -18.16 -13.67
CA VAL A 40 -10.75 -19.05 -14.67
C VAL A 40 -12.05 -18.47 -15.18
N LEU A 41 -12.31 -18.60 -16.48
CA LEU A 41 -13.40 -17.91 -17.18
C LEU A 41 -14.57 -18.87 -17.44
N PHE A 42 -15.78 -18.38 -17.19
CA PHE A 42 -17.02 -19.02 -17.60
C PHE A 42 -17.83 -18.14 -18.54
N ILE A 43 -18.69 -18.80 -19.32
CA ILE A 43 -19.68 -18.16 -20.18
C ILE A 43 -21.09 -18.71 -19.87
N SER A 44 -22.11 -17.86 -19.98
CA SER A 44 -23.52 -18.23 -19.89
C SER A 44 -24.38 -17.35 -20.80
N LYS A 45 -25.48 -17.90 -21.32
CA LYS A 45 -26.49 -17.12 -22.06
C LYS A 45 -27.69 -16.68 -21.21
N ASP A 46 -27.87 -17.31 -20.06
CA ASP A 46 -29.09 -17.21 -19.24
C ASP A 46 -28.81 -17.01 -17.74
N PHE A 47 -27.53 -16.83 -17.38
CA PHE A 47 -27.03 -16.67 -16.01
C PHE A 47 -27.25 -17.89 -15.10
N SER A 48 -27.80 -18.98 -15.63
CA SER A 48 -28.18 -20.18 -14.89
C SER A 48 -27.31 -21.37 -15.29
N ASN A 49 -27.06 -21.53 -16.59
CA ASN A 49 -26.21 -22.57 -17.16
C ASN A 49 -24.85 -21.97 -17.53
N TRP A 50 -23.81 -22.39 -16.82
CA TRP A 50 -22.45 -21.88 -16.99
C TRP A 50 -21.54 -22.93 -17.62
N THR A 51 -20.77 -22.54 -18.62
CA THR A 51 -19.78 -23.40 -19.30
C THR A 51 -18.39 -22.90 -18.99
N TYR A 52 -17.54 -23.77 -18.46
CA TYR A 52 -16.12 -23.47 -18.27
C TYR A 52 -15.43 -23.32 -19.63
N LEU A 53 -14.60 -22.30 -19.77
CA LEU A 53 -13.78 -22.10 -20.96
C LEU A 53 -12.33 -22.53 -20.68
N HIS A 54 -11.54 -21.64 -20.09
CA HIS A 54 -10.13 -21.80 -19.74
C HIS A 54 -9.74 -20.72 -18.72
N PRO A 55 -8.50 -20.71 -18.19
CA PRO A 55 -7.99 -19.55 -17.46
C PRO A 55 -8.02 -18.29 -18.34
N ILE A 56 -8.58 -17.19 -17.83
CA ILE A 56 -8.39 -15.88 -18.47
C ILE A 56 -6.95 -15.40 -18.25
N HIS A 57 -6.37 -15.76 -17.10
CA HIS A 57 -4.99 -15.49 -16.74
C HIS A 57 -4.50 -16.44 -15.65
N SER A 58 -3.19 -16.69 -15.59
CA SER A 58 -2.57 -17.54 -14.58
C SER A 58 -1.07 -17.30 -14.46
N ASN A 59 -0.51 -17.51 -13.28
CA ASN A 59 0.93 -17.60 -13.07
C ASN A 59 1.27 -18.50 -11.87
N ARG A 60 2.55 -18.54 -11.48
CA ARG A 60 3.06 -19.44 -10.43
C ARG A 60 3.58 -18.70 -9.19
N TYR A 61 3.21 -17.43 -9.00
CA TYR A 61 3.60 -16.69 -7.79
C TYR A 61 2.91 -17.23 -6.54
N ASP A 62 1.68 -17.72 -6.70
CA ASP A 62 0.94 -18.43 -5.67
C ASP A 62 0.34 -19.72 -6.24
N LYS A 63 -0.06 -20.63 -5.36
CA LYS A 63 -0.70 -21.90 -5.68
C LYS A 63 -2.18 -21.74 -5.99
N PHE A 64 -2.82 -20.70 -5.47
CA PHE A 64 -4.25 -20.46 -5.60
C PHE A 64 -4.53 -18.96 -5.58
N TRP A 65 -5.37 -18.45 -6.48
CA TRP A 65 -5.84 -17.07 -6.43
C TRP A 65 -7.22 -17.00 -5.77
N GLU A 66 -7.37 -16.12 -4.80
CA GLU A 66 -8.62 -15.82 -4.13
C GLU A 66 -9.20 -14.51 -4.64
N CYS A 67 -10.51 -14.34 -4.48
CA CYS A 67 -11.21 -13.08 -4.71
C CYS A 67 -10.78 -12.32 -5.99
N PRO A 68 -10.75 -12.97 -7.17
CA PRO A 68 -10.43 -12.26 -8.40
C PRO A 68 -11.52 -11.25 -8.73
N ASP A 69 -11.11 -10.22 -9.46
CA ASP A 69 -11.97 -9.18 -9.98
C ASP A 69 -11.44 -8.70 -11.32
N ILE A 70 -12.33 -8.33 -12.24
CA ILE A 70 -11.97 -7.79 -13.55
C ILE A 70 -12.94 -6.69 -13.92
N PHE A 71 -12.41 -5.52 -14.23
CA PHE A 71 -13.21 -4.32 -14.47
C PHE A 71 -12.46 -3.36 -15.38
N ASN A 72 -13.21 -2.43 -15.97
CA ASN A 72 -12.64 -1.40 -16.83
C ASN A 72 -12.43 -0.12 -16.02
N ILE A 73 -11.28 0.52 -16.21
CA ILE A 73 -11.07 1.92 -15.85
C ILE A 73 -10.61 2.62 -17.12
N THR A 74 -11.33 3.70 -17.49
CA THR A 74 -11.10 4.45 -18.72
C THR A 74 -11.03 3.54 -19.96
N ASN A 75 -9.84 3.33 -20.52
CA ASN A 75 -9.57 2.55 -21.73
C ASN A 75 -8.70 1.31 -21.46
N ARG A 76 -8.65 0.84 -20.22
CA ARG A 76 -7.87 -0.33 -19.81
C ARG A 76 -8.72 -1.33 -19.04
N VAL A 77 -8.34 -2.59 -19.13
CA VAL A 77 -8.84 -3.65 -18.28
C VAL A 77 -7.89 -3.80 -17.09
N VAL A 78 -8.45 -3.83 -15.89
CA VAL A 78 -7.72 -4.15 -14.66
C VAL A 78 -8.11 -5.55 -14.23
N LEU A 79 -7.11 -6.42 -14.07
CA LEU A 79 -7.28 -7.71 -13.41
C LEU A 79 -6.73 -7.59 -11.98
N LYS A 80 -7.53 -7.97 -11.00
CA LYS A 80 -7.19 -7.97 -9.59
C LYS A 80 -7.35 -9.36 -9.02
N ALA A 81 -6.46 -9.78 -8.12
CA ALA A 81 -6.68 -10.98 -7.30
C ALA A 81 -5.99 -10.86 -5.94
N SER A 82 -6.43 -11.71 -5.04
CA SER A 82 -5.84 -11.91 -3.72
C SER A 82 -4.93 -13.14 -3.76
N LEU A 83 -3.65 -12.94 -3.50
CA LEU A 83 -2.62 -13.99 -3.47
C LEU A 83 -1.55 -13.64 -2.44
N LEU A 84 -0.84 -14.62 -1.90
CA LEU A 84 0.23 -14.40 -0.90
C LEU A 84 -0.22 -13.59 0.33
N GLY A 85 -1.52 -13.64 0.67
CA GLY A 85 -2.09 -12.86 1.76
C GLY A 85 -2.14 -11.34 1.52
N ARG A 86 -2.11 -10.90 0.25
CA ARG A 86 -2.23 -9.51 -0.19
C ARG A 86 -3.08 -9.40 -1.46
N ASP A 87 -3.41 -8.17 -1.83
CA ASP A 87 -4.20 -7.87 -3.02
C ASP A 87 -3.36 -7.15 -4.06
N PHE A 88 -3.33 -7.76 -5.24
CA PHE A 88 -2.56 -7.31 -6.38
C PHE A 88 -3.48 -6.93 -7.52
N TRP A 89 -3.03 -6.01 -8.36
CA TRP A 89 -3.67 -5.64 -9.61
C TRP A 89 -2.69 -5.80 -10.78
N THR A 90 -3.18 -5.81 -12.01
CA THR A 90 -2.37 -5.60 -13.22
C THR A 90 -3.26 -4.96 -14.28
N ILE A 91 -2.65 -4.18 -15.17
CA ILE A 91 -3.31 -3.47 -16.26
C ILE A 91 -2.97 -4.17 -17.57
N GLY A 92 -3.99 -4.37 -18.40
CA GLY A 92 -3.85 -5.07 -19.66
C GLY A 92 -5.06 -4.90 -20.56
N ASP A 93 -5.07 -5.73 -21.60
CA ASP A 93 -6.17 -5.86 -22.55
C ASP A 93 -6.64 -7.32 -22.61
N ILE A 94 -7.89 -7.53 -23.03
CA ILE A 94 -8.41 -8.87 -23.32
C ILE A 94 -8.28 -9.13 -24.81
N ASP A 95 -7.60 -10.22 -25.21
CA ASP A 95 -7.63 -10.70 -26.60
C ASP A 95 -9.08 -11.09 -26.95
N PRO A 96 -9.73 -10.43 -27.92
CA PRO A 96 -11.14 -10.64 -28.22
C PRO A 96 -11.43 -12.02 -28.84
N ASN A 97 -10.43 -12.71 -29.39
CA ASN A 97 -10.59 -14.02 -29.99
C ASN A 97 -10.27 -15.14 -29.00
N GLN A 98 -9.22 -14.96 -28.20
CA GLN A 98 -8.74 -15.96 -27.26
C GLN A 98 -9.39 -15.82 -25.88
N LEU A 99 -10.00 -14.67 -25.57
CA LEU A 99 -10.57 -14.36 -24.26
C LEU A 99 -9.56 -14.55 -23.10
N ILE A 100 -8.32 -14.16 -23.36
CA ILE A 100 -7.24 -14.14 -22.37
C ILE A 100 -6.84 -12.70 -22.06
N PHE A 101 -6.46 -12.45 -20.82
CA PHE A 101 -5.92 -11.17 -20.39
C PHE A 101 -4.41 -11.12 -20.69
N ILE A 102 -3.96 -10.02 -21.29
CA ILE A 102 -2.56 -9.79 -21.64
C ILE A 102 -2.06 -8.57 -20.85
N PRO A 103 -1.22 -8.77 -19.81
CA PRO A 103 -0.60 -7.66 -19.09
C PRO A 103 0.24 -6.78 -20.02
N ILE A 104 0.20 -5.45 -19.83
CA ILE A 104 0.98 -4.49 -20.63
C ILE A 104 2.39 -4.29 -20.06
N ASP A 105 2.54 -4.32 -18.74
CA ASP A 105 3.81 -4.01 -18.05
C ASP A 105 4.22 -5.13 -17.08
N HIS A 106 3.59 -5.18 -15.90
CA HIS A 106 3.89 -6.15 -14.84
C HIS A 106 2.82 -7.23 -14.70
N ASP A 107 3.22 -8.45 -14.30
CA ASP A 107 2.29 -9.55 -14.08
C ASP A 107 1.72 -9.57 -12.65
N LEU A 108 0.46 -10.01 -12.51
CA LEU A 108 -0.28 -10.04 -11.25
C LEU A 108 0.49 -10.81 -10.16
N GLY A 109 0.78 -10.18 -9.03
CA GLY A 109 1.60 -10.78 -7.96
C GLY A 109 2.97 -10.14 -7.81
N GLU A 110 3.35 -9.26 -8.73
CA GLU A 110 4.42 -8.30 -8.51
C GLU A 110 3.90 -7.19 -7.57
N PHE A 111 4.51 -6.99 -6.41
CA PHE A 111 3.93 -6.15 -5.33
C PHE A 111 4.18 -4.64 -5.58
N VAL A 112 4.88 -4.28 -6.68
CA VAL A 112 4.70 -2.94 -7.29
C VAL A 112 3.24 -2.66 -7.65
N GLN A 113 2.44 -3.71 -7.76
CA GLN A 113 1.02 -3.67 -8.07
C GLN A 113 0.14 -3.99 -6.84
N LEU A 114 0.56 -3.58 -5.66
CA LEU A 114 -0.29 -3.66 -4.47
C LEU A 114 -1.39 -2.61 -4.51
N ILE A 115 -2.55 -2.94 -3.97
CA ILE A 115 -3.62 -1.95 -3.74
C ILE A 115 -3.35 -1.14 -2.46
N ASP A 116 -2.70 -1.76 -1.48
CA ASP A 116 -2.38 -1.18 -0.18
C ASP A 116 -1.13 -1.86 0.39
N HIS A 117 -0.22 -1.08 0.95
CA HIS A 117 1.06 -1.56 1.48
C HIS A 117 0.98 -2.16 2.89
N GLY A 118 -0.17 -2.02 3.56
CA GLY A 118 -0.43 -2.56 4.89
C GLY A 118 -1.28 -3.82 4.88
N LYS A 119 -2.26 -3.87 5.78
CA LYS A 119 -3.21 -4.98 5.90
C LYS A 119 -4.48 -4.69 5.10
N PHE A 120 -4.55 -5.31 3.93
CA PHE A 120 -5.67 -5.19 3.01
C PHE A 120 -5.77 -6.49 2.21
N TYR A 121 -6.92 -7.16 2.25
CA TYR A 121 -7.11 -8.46 1.64
C TYR A 121 -8.53 -8.65 1.13
N ALA A 122 -8.73 -9.62 0.23
CA ALA A 122 -10.04 -10.03 -0.28
C ALA A 122 -10.89 -8.85 -0.78
N SER A 123 -10.25 -7.84 -1.33
CA SER A 123 -10.93 -6.64 -1.80
C SER A 123 -11.78 -6.91 -3.02
N LYS A 124 -12.82 -6.10 -3.17
CA LYS A 124 -13.75 -6.20 -4.29
C LYS A 124 -14.18 -4.83 -4.72
N THR A 125 -14.36 -4.70 -6.02
CA THR A 125 -14.80 -3.46 -6.62
C THR A 125 -16.28 -3.49 -6.98
N PHE A 126 -16.88 -2.31 -7.06
CA PHE A 126 -18.16 -2.09 -7.69
C PHE A 126 -18.16 -0.72 -8.38
N TYR A 127 -19.00 -0.58 -9.41
CA TYR A 127 -19.19 0.69 -10.09
C TYR A 127 -20.28 1.50 -9.40
N ASP A 128 -19.96 2.75 -9.05
CA ASP A 128 -20.89 3.74 -8.53
C ASP A 128 -21.39 4.62 -9.68
N PRO A 129 -22.62 4.39 -10.18
CA PRO A 129 -23.16 5.13 -11.32
C PRO A 129 -23.58 6.56 -10.96
N MET A 130 -23.68 6.91 -9.68
CA MET A 130 -24.09 8.26 -9.28
C MET A 130 -22.94 9.25 -9.39
N ASN A 131 -21.70 8.79 -9.16
CA ASN A 131 -20.49 9.60 -9.23
C ASN A 131 -19.55 9.19 -10.38
N ASP A 132 -19.96 8.24 -11.23
CA ASP A 132 -19.18 7.72 -12.36
C ASP A 132 -17.75 7.29 -11.96
N GLN A 133 -17.68 6.42 -10.95
CA GLN A 133 -16.40 5.97 -10.39
C GLN A 133 -16.43 4.48 -10.05
N GLN A 134 -15.27 3.83 -10.14
CA GLN A 134 -15.07 2.49 -9.61
C GLN A 134 -14.62 2.62 -8.15
N ILE A 135 -15.28 1.90 -7.24
CA ILE A 135 -14.99 1.90 -5.81
C ILE A 135 -14.38 0.56 -5.42
N ILE A 136 -13.37 0.56 -4.56
CA ILE A 136 -12.79 -0.63 -3.95
C ILE A 136 -12.88 -0.58 -2.43
N MET A 137 -13.14 -1.74 -1.82
CA MET A 137 -13.09 -1.96 -0.37
C MET A 137 -12.34 -3.26 -0.08
N GLY A 138 -11.48 -3.25 0.93
CA GLY A 138 -10.76 -4.44 1.40
C GLY A 138 -11.25 -4.91 2.75
N TRP A 139 -11.02 -6.18 3.06
CA TRP A 139 -11.08 -6.70 4.42
C TRP A 139 -9.72 -6.54 5.09
N THR A 140 -9.74 -6.16 6.36
CA THR A 140 -8.54 -6.07 7.19
C THR A 140 -8.76 -6.90 8.45
N SER A 141 -7.88 -7.88 8.66
CA SER A 141 -7.89 -8.75 9.84
C SER A 141 -7.40 -8.02 11.10
N GLU A 142 -7.69 -8.60 12.27
CA GLU A 142 -7.02 -8.20 13.52
C GLU A 142 -5.52 -8.50 13.44
N ASP A 143 -4.72 -7.68 14.13
CA ASP A 143 -3.29 -7.93 14.38
C ASP A 143 -3.02 -8.43 15.79
N ASP A 144 -4.06 -8.61 16.62
CA ASP A 144 -3.98 -9.23 17.94
C ASP A 144 -4.71 -10.58 17.98
N ASN A 145 -4.71 -11.21 19.16
CA ASN A 145 -5.43 -12.45 19.43
C ASN A 145 -6.59 -12.28 20.43
N LEU A 146 -7.15 -11.07 20.53
CA LEU A 146 -8.15 -10.70 21.55
C LEU A 146 -9.60 -10.76 21.05
N GLY A 147 -9.82 -11.26 19.83
CA GLY A 147 -11.14 -11.39 19.22
C GLY A 147 -12.20 -12.08 20.08
N PRO A 148 -11.93 -13.28 20.64
CA PRO A 148 -12.89 -13.98 21.49
C PRO A 148 -13.34 -13.17 22.72
N GLN A 149 -12.44 -12.38 23.31
CA GLN A 149 -12.73 -11.52 24.47
C GLN A 149 -13.51 -10.28 24.05
N ARG A 150 -13.19 -9.69 22.89
CA ARG A 150 -13.84 -8.49 22.36
C ARG A 150 -15.19 -8.78 21.71
N GLY A 151 -15.44 -10.02 21.28
CA GLY A 151 -16.69 -10.49 20.68
C GLY A 151 -16.83 -10.26 19.18
N TRP A 152 -15.79 -9.73 18.51
CA TRP A 152 -15.77 -9.48 17.07
C TRP A 152 -14.32 -9.49 16.54
N GLN A 153 -14.16 -9.71 15.23
CA GLN A 153 -12.85 -9.65 14.54
C GLN A 153 -13.01 -9.21 13.09
N GLY A 154 -12.08 -8.35 12.66
CA GLY A 154 -12.00 -7.88 11.27
C GLY A 154 -12.94 -6.72 10.99
N PHE A 155 -12.57 -5.90 10.02
CA PHE A 155 -13.37 -4.78 9.53
C PHE A 155 -13.12 -4.58 8.03
N HIS A 156 -13.93 -3.72 7.41
CA HIS A 156 -13.70 -3.26 6.05
C HIS A 156 -13.05 -1.88 6.06
N THR A 157 -12.05 -1.69 5.21
CA THR A 157 -11.42 -0.38 5.00
C THR A 157 -12.41 0.65 4.51
N LEU A 158 -12.01 1.92 4.61
CA LEU A 158 -12.72 3.00 3.93
C LEU A 158 -12.91 2.69 2.43
N PRO A 159 -14.06 3.04 1.83
CA PRO A 159 -14.27 2.94 0.40
C PRO A 159 -13.38 3.93 -0.34
N ARG A 160 -12.71 3.44 -1.39
CA ARG A 160 -11.74 4.22 -2.17
C ARG A 160 -12.17 4.26 -3.61
N ALA A 161 -12.13 5.44 -4.22
CA ALA A 161 -12.19 5.57 -5.66
C ALA A 161 -10.88 5.05 -6.24
N ILE A 162 -10.95 4.21 -7.29
CA ILE A 162 -9.79 3.75 -8.06
C ILE A 162 -9.80 4.35 -9.45
N PHE A 163 -8.62 4.72 -9.92
CA PHE A 163 -8.39 5.40 -11.19
C PHE A 163 -6.99 5.09 -11.71
N LEU A 164 -6.66 5.48 -12.93
CA LEU A 164 -5.32 5.30 -13.48
C LEU A 164 -4.46 6.55 -13.31
N SER A 165 -3.15 6.36 -13.22
CA SER A 165 -2.14 7.40 -13.46
C SER A 165 -2.35 8.11 -14.80
N GLU A 166 -1.75 9.28 -14.97
CA GLU A 166 -1.86 10.06 -16.21
C GLU A 166 -1.33 9.31 -17.44
N ASP A 167 -0.30 8.48 -17.28
CA ASP A 167 0.24 7.61 -18.34
C ASP A 167 -0.57 6.32 -18.56
N GLY A 168 -1.54 6.04 -17.69
CA GLY A 168 -2.40 4.87 -17.78
C GLY A 168 -1.74 3.54 -17.39
N LEU A 169 -0.59 3.57 -16.71
CA LEU A 169 0.21 2.38 -16.37
C LEU A 169 0.15 1.97 -14.88
N GLU A 170 -0.41 2.82 -14.00
CA GLU A 170 -0.54 2.53 -12.58
C GLU A 170 -1.99 2.64 -12.11
N LEU A 171 -2.45 1.66 -11.32
CA LEU A 171 -3.70 1.81 -10.57
C LEU A 171 -3.44 2.67 -9.33
N ARG A 172 -4.27 3.68 -9.17
CA ARG A 172 -4.21 4.64 -8.08
C ARG A 172 -5.50 4.60 -7.28
N SER A 173 -5.42 4.99 -6.00
CA SER A 173 -6.59 5.02 -5.13
C SER A 173 -6.59 6.22 -4.21
N ARG A 174 -7.79 6.70 -3.88
CA ARG A 174 -7.99 7.73 -2.85
C ARG A 174 -9.33 7.51 -2.14
N PRO A 175 -9.49 7.96 -0.89
CA PRO A 175 -10.79 7.93 -0.20
C PRO A 175 -11.86 8.64 -1.03
N ILE A 176 -13.10 8.12 -1.01
CA ILE A 176 -14.20 8.77 -1.74
C ILE A 176 -14.58 10.11 -1.07
N GLU A 177 -14.97 11.09 -1.89
CA GLU A 177 -15.36 12.43 -1.42
C GLU A 177 -16.52 12.40 -0.41
N ALA A 178 -17.41 11.41 -0.51
CA ALA A 178 -18.54 11.24 0.39
C ALA A 178 -18.13 11.08 1.87
N LEU A 179 -16.91 10.62 2.17
CA LEU A 179 -16.43 10.52 3.55
C LEU A 179 -16.35 11.88 4.25
N ARG A 180 -16.20 12.98 3.50
CA ARG A 180 -16.16 14.32 4.07
C ARG A 180 -17.46 14.74 4.75
N THR A 181 -18.58 14.08 4.45
CA THR A 181 -19.84 14.34 5.16
C THR A 181 -19.78 13.90 6.63
N LEU A 182 -18.79 13.08 7.01
CA LEU A 182 -18.56 12.68 8.39
C LEU A 182 -17.83 13.76 9.19
N ARG A 183 -17.15 14.72 8.56
CA ARG A 183 -16.41 15.78 9.26
C ARG A 183 -17.34 16.60 10.15
N ASP A 184 -17.05 16.66 11.44
CA ASP A 184 -17.66 17.64 12.33
C ASP A 184 -17.03 19.01 12.09
N SER A 185 -17.77 19.86 11.39
CA SER A 185 -17.36 21.25 11.10
C SER A 185 -16.95 22.06 12.33
N GLN A 186 -17.51 21.78 13.53
CA GLN A 186 -17.19 22.53 14.76
C GLN A 186 -15.87 22.08 15.39
N SER A 187 -15.44 20.85 15.10
CA SER A 187 -14.18 20.29 15.57
C SER A 187 -12.97 20.76 14.77
N HIS A 188 -13.18 21.38 13.60
CA HIS A 188 -12.09 21.72 12.67
C HIS A 188 -10.99 22.55 13.34
N ARG A 189 -9.75 22.13 13.14
CA ARG A 189 -8.54 22.87 13.52
C ARG A 189 -7.66 23.01 12.29
N HIS A 190 -7.18 24.24 12.06
CA HIS A 190 -6.28 24.56 10.97
C HIS A 190 -5.01 25.20 11.53
N PHE A 191 -3.87 24.74 11.06
CA PHE A 191 -2.58 25.35 11.31
C PHE A 191 -1.80 25.45 9.99
N ASN A 192 -0.94 26.45 9.86
CA ASN A 192 -0.13 26.64 8.67
C ASN A 192 1.27 27.17 9.02
N ASP A 193 2.18 27.05 8.06
CA ASP A 193 3.56 27.55 8.11
C ASP A 193 4.31 27.17 9.40
N ILE A 194 4.09 25.95 9.91
CA ILE A 194 4.79 25.46 11.11
C ILE A 194 6.19 24.99 10.70
N ILE A 195 7.19 25.74 11.12
CA ILE A 195 8.59 25.39 10.93
C ILE A 195 9.01 24.46 12.08
N LEU A 196 9.34 23.22 11.76
CA LEU A 196 9.85 22.26 12.74
C LEU A 196 11.36 22.44 12.93
N PRO A 197 11.86 22.46 14.17
CA PRO A 197 13.29 22.46 14.43
C PRO A 197 13.91 21.12 14.00
N ARG A 198 15.24 21.12 13.81
CA ARG A 198 15.97 19.97 13.25
C ARG A 198 15.88 18.69 14.06
N GLU A 199 15.72 18.84 15.37
CA GLU A 199 15.53 17.77 16.30
C GLU A 199 14.37 18.16 17.20
N LEU A 200 13.30 17.39 17.08
CA LEU A 200 12.08 17.53 17.84
C LEU A 200 11.60 16.13 18.15
N PRO A 201 12.12 15.46 19.19
CA PRO A 201 11.77 14.06 19.42
C PRO A 201 10.27 13.84 19.67
N PHE A 202 9.61 14.87 20.20
CA PHE A 202 8.18 14.87 20.51
C PHE A 202 7.68 16.29 20.82
N GLN A 203 6.60 16.72 20.19
CA GLN A 203 5.86 17.92 20.58
C GLN A 203 4.36 17.74 20.32
N LEU A 204 3.56 17.88 21.37
CA LEU A 204 2.10 17.87 21.25
C LEU A 204 1.60 19.06 20.40
N ILE A 205 0.63 18.79 19.54
CA ILE A 205 -0.16 19.82 18.89
C ILE A 205 -1.26 20.24 19.88
N PRO A 206 -1.28 21.49 20.35
CA PRO A 206 -2.22 21.91 21.39
C PRO A 206 -3.66 21.93 20.86
N ASN A 207 -4.62 21.63 21.76
CA ASN A 207 -6.07 21.69 21.48
C ASN A 207 -6.55 20.79 20.34
N VAL A 208 -5.82 19.69 20.09
CA VAL A 208 -6.20 18.62 19.18
C VAL A 208 -6.16 17.31 19.96
N ASN A 209 -7.32 16.67 20.09
CA ASN A 209 -7.44 15.33 20.67
C ASN A 209 -8.61 14.59 20.03
N GLY A 210 -8.46 13.28 19.90
CA GLY A 210 -9.45 12.42 19.28
C GLY A 210 -8.84 11.10 18.86
N ASN A 211 -9.68 10.07 18.87
CA ASN A 211 -9.34 8.76 18.34
C ASN A 211 -10.22 8.37 17.13
N GLN A 212 -11.14 9.24 16.70
CA GLN A 212 -11.89 9.11 15.45
C GLN A 212 -11.79 10.44 14.68
N ILE A 213 -10.70 10.60 13.93
CA ILE A 213 -10.28 11.86 13.31
C ILE A 213 -9.75 11.66 11.89
N GLU A 214 -9.89 12.69 11.07
CA GLU A 214 -9.25 12.83 9.76
C GLU A 214 -8.23 13.98 9.83
N ILE A 215 -7.07 13.77 9.21
CA ILE A 215 -5.96 14.72 9.19
C ILE A 215 -5.47 14.87 7.74
N GLU A 216 -5.70 16.04 7.15
CA GLU A 216 -5.07 16.44 5.89
C GLU A 216 -3.82 17.28 6.22
N ILE A 217 -2.62 16.79 5.88
CA ILE A 217 -1.36 17.48 6.16
C ILE A 217 -0.53 17.64 4.89
N ASN A 218 -0.01 18.85 4.67
CA ASN A 218 0.88 19.19 3.56
C ASN A 218 2.29 19.47 4.06
N TRP A 219 3.22 18.59 3.73
CA TRP A 219 4.62 18.69 4.09
C TRP A 219 5.42 19.40 3.02
N GLN A 220 6.35 20.25 3.44
CA GLN A 220 7.47 20.74 2.63
C GLN A 220 8.78 20.36 3.31
N PHE A 221 9.70 19.77 2.56
CA PHE A 221 10.95 19.26 3.12
C PHE A 221 12.06 19.18 2.05
N PRO A 222 13.33 19.24 2.47
CA PRO A 222 14.42 19.31 1.51
C PRO A 222 14.72 17.98 0.82
N MET A 223 15.08 18.07 -0.46
CA MET A 223 15.57 16.93 -1.25
C MET A 223 16.98 16.52 -0.85
N ASN A 224 17.42 15.31 -1.25
CA ASN A 224 18.81 14.84 -1.07
C ASN A 224 19.32 14.86 0.38
N GLN A 225 18.44 14.65 1.35
CA GLN A 225 18.80 14.60 2.77
C GLN A 225 18.34 13.28 3.39
N ASN A 226 19.07 12.86 4.42
CA ASN A 226 18.54 11.85 5.34
C ASN A 226 17.54 12.56 6.24
N LEU A 227 16.28 12.13 6.18
CA LEU A 227 15.19 12.73 6.95
C LEU A 227 14.40 11.62 7.65
N ASP A 228 13.87 11.96 8.83
CA ASP A 228 12.88 11.18 9.56
C ASP A 228 12.04 12.14 10.40
N PHE A 229 10.79 12.31 10.00
CA PHE A 229 9.83 13.25 10.61
C PHE A 229 8.40 12.80 10.35
N GLY A 230 7.44 13.35 11.10
CA GLY A 230 6.04 13.04 10.88
C GLY A 230 5.11 13.48 11.98
N LEU A 231 3.89 12.94 11.91
CA LEU A 231 2.88 13.02 12.95
C LEU A 231 2.98 11.82 13.90
N ILE A 232 2.46 12.02 15.09
CA ILE A 232 2.27 10.99 16.10
C ILE A 232 0.80 11.01 16.47
N VAL A 233 0.08 9.94 16.16
CA VAL A 233 -1.35 9.78 16.43
C VAL A 233 -1.58 8.78 17.56
N LEU A 234 -2.76 8.85 18.18
CA LEU A 234 -3.13 8.00 19.31
C LEU A 234 -2.03 7.98 20.39
N SER A 235 -1.52 9.16 20.71
CA SER A 235 -0.40 9.33 21.64
C SER A 235 -0.90 9.61 23.05
N THR A 236 -0.25 9.01 24.04
CA THR A 236 -0.30 9.51 25.42
C THR A 236 0.40 10.88 25.47
N PRO A 237 0.07 11.75 26.45
CA PRO A 237 0.70 13.06 26.57
C PRO A 237 2.22 13.02 26.79
N ASP A 238 2.74 11.93 27.36
CA ASP A 238 4.17 11.71 27.58
C ASP A 238 4.87 10.97 26.42
N GLY A 239 4.12 10.55 25.39
CA GLY A 239 4.62 9.85 24.22
C GLY A 239 5.10 8.42 24.45
N THR A 240 4.81 7.82 25.62
CA THR A 240 5.23 6.45 25.95
C THR A 240 4.44 5.39 25.20
N GLN A 241 3.15 5.66 24.91
CA GLN A 241 2.36 4.90 23.97
C GLN A 241 1.92 5.80 22.82
N ARG A 242 2.23 5.38 21.59
CA ARG A 242 2.02 6.20 20.39
C ARG A 242 2.17 5.43 19.09
N THR A 243 1.56 5.94 18.03
CA THR A 243 1.82 5.49 16.65
C THR A 243 2.44 6.62 15.83
N ASN A 244 3.61 6.40 15.26
CA ASN A 244 4.25 7.40 14.39
C ASN A 244 3.81 7.17 12.94
N VAL A 245 3.29 8.22 12.31
CA VAL A 245 2.98 8.28 10.87
C VAL A 245 3.93 9.29 10.24
N GLY A 246 4.91 8.79 9.49
CA GLY A 246 6.06 9.60 9.11
C GLY A 246 6.55 9.40 7.69
N ILE A 247 7.50 10.25 7.33
CA ILE A 247 8.23 10.24 6.07
C ILE A 247 9.70 10.05 6.42
N THR A 248 10.34 9.10 5.76
CA THR A 248 11.79 8.96 5.79
C THR A 248 12.38 8.96 4.39
N SER A 249 13.49 9.66 4.24
CA SER A 249 14.29 9.70 3.01
C SER A 249 15.75 9.40 3.34
N ARG A 250 16.47 8.85 2.37
CA ARG A 250 17.92 8.60 2.46
C ARG A 250 18.61 9.38 1.34
N ASN A 251 19.64 10.15 1.67
CA ASN A 251 20.45 10.91 0.72
C ASN A 251 21.32 9.96 -0.12
N ASN A 252 21.16 9.97 -1.46
CA ASN A 252 22.02 9.43 -2.53
C ASN A 252 22.63 8.02 -2.38
N THR A 253 22.53 7.39 -1.22
CA THR A 253 22.84 6.00 -0.97
C THR A 253 21.50 5.31 -1.02
N THR A 254 21.22 4.77 -2.19
CA THR A 254 20.16 3.79 -2.33
C THR A 254 20.40 2.54 -1.49
N VAL A 255 21.51 2.45 -0.76
CA VAL A 255 21.90 1.37 0.14
C VAL A 255 21.22 1.50 1.50
N MET A 256 20.58 0.42 1.93
CA MET A 256 19.85 0.28 3.19
C MET A 256 20.48 -0.83 4.01
N MET A 257 21.23 -0.45 5.04
CA MET A 257 21.92 -1.38 5.94
C MET A 257 20.92 -2.07 6.88
N ASN A 258 21.05 -3.39 7.03
CA ASN A 258 20.23 -4.22 7.91
C ASN A 258 18.75 -4.28 7.48
N TRP A 259 18.52 -4.16 6.18
CA TRP A 259 17.19 -4.26 5.58
C TRP A 259 17.24 -5.28 4.46
N ASP A 260 16.21 -6.12 4.43
CA ASP A 260 15.86 -6.96 3.30
C ASP A 260 14.70 -6.33 2.52
N LEU A 261 14.74 -6.53 1.21
CA LEU A 261 13.72 -6.22 0.24
C LEU A 261 13.19 -7.57 -0.31
N PRO A 262 12.39 -8.33 0.45
CA PRO A 262 12.05 -9.71 0.08
C PRO A 262 11.22 -9.78 -1.20
N GLY A 263 11.48 -10.82 -2.01
CA GLY A 263 10.68 -11.13 -3.20
C GLY A 263 11.17 -10.47 -4.49
N TRP A 264 10.51 -10.87 -5.58
CA TRP A 264 10.77 -10.54 -6.98
C TRP A 264 12.22 -10.64 -7.45
N ASP A 265 12.96 -11.55 -6.83
CA ASP A 265 14.27 -11.94 -7.30
C ASP A 265 14.14 -12.60 -8.67
N TYR A 266 14.41 -11.86 -9.74
CA TYR A 266 14.43 -12.42 -11.09
C TYR A 266 15.83 -12.93 -11.47
N LEU A 267 16.86 -12.47 -10.76
CA LEU A 267 18.23 -12.89 -10.97
C LEU A 267 18.99 -12.96 -9.64
N SER A 268 19.63 -14.09 -9.38
CA SER A 268 20.60 -14.23 -8.30
C SER A 268 22.02 -14.18 -8.87
N VAL A 269 22.84 -13.27 -8.35
CA VAL A 269 24.23 -13.08 -8.77
C VAL A 269 25.16 -13.70 -7.71
N PRO A 270 25.83 -14.83 -8.02
CA PRO A 270 26.71 -15.50 -7.09
C PRO A 270 28.05 -14.75 -6.93
N ASN A 271 28.79 -15.07 -5.88
CA ASN A 271 30.19 -14.62 -5.66
C ASN A 271 30.40 -13.08 -5.58
N ILE A 272 29.38 -12.32 -5.21
CA ILE A 272 29.52 -10.90 -4.85
C ILE A 272 30.12 -10.82 -3.44
N SER A 273 31.23 -10.10 -3.26
CA SER A 273 31.94 -9.99 -1.96
C SER A 273 31.36 -8.92 -1.05
N GLU A 274 30.77 -7.87 -1.63
CA GLU A 274 30.25 -6.70 -0.91
C GLU A 274 29.00 -6.16 -1.60
N SER A 275 28.13 -5.49 -0.83
CA SER A 275 26.87 -4.93 -1.33
C SER A 275 27.03 -3.96 -2.51
N SER A 276 28.17 -3.27 -2.61
CA SER A 276 28.54 -2.41 -3.74
C SER A 276 28.52 -3.16 -5.09
N GLY A 277 28.92 -4.43 -5.11
CA GLY A 277 28.85 -5.27 -6.30
C GLY A 277 27.41 -5.60 -6.72
N CYS A 278 26.49 -5.71 -5.76
CA CYS A 278 25.08 -5.91 -6.02
C CYS A 278 24.45 -4.64 -6.61
N GLN A 279 24.79 -3.47 -6.06
CA GLN A 279 24.41 -2.17 -6.60
C GLN A 279 24.88 -1.99 -8.05
N LEU A 280 26.15 -2.30 -8.34
CA LEU A 280 26.70 -2.21 -9.70
C LEU A 280 26.01 -3.17 -10.67
N SER A 281 25.67 -4.37 -10.22
CA SER A 281 24.94 -5.36 -11.02
C SER A 281 23.54 -4.85 -11.37
N CYS A 282 22.83 -4.30 -10.38
CA CYS A 282 21.51 -3.68 -10.59
C CYS A 282 21.57 -2.48 -11.53
N ASN A 283 22.56 -1.59 -11.35
CA ASN A 283 22.68 -0.39 -12.16
C ASN A 283 22.90 -0.70 -13.66
N ARG A 284 23.59 -1.81 -13.97
CA ARG A 284 23.85 -2.27 -15.35
C ARG A 284 22.70 -3.02 -15.99
N ASP A 285 21.76 -3.53 -15.20
CA ASP A 285 20.61 -4.29 -15.70
C ASP A 285 19.39 -3.37 -15.80
N ASN A 286 18.84 -3.22 -17.01
CA ASN A 286 17.70 -2.36 -17.28
C ASN A 286 16.41 -2.82 -16.59
N ARG A 287 16.30 -4.11 -16.24
CA ARG A 287 15.14 -4.66 -15.53
C ARG A 287 15.21 -4.46 -14.02
N CYS A 288 16.40 -4.17 -13.49
CA CYS A 288 16.58 -4.07 -12.05
C CYS A 288 16.03 -2.76 -11.51
N GLN A 289 15.16 -2.83 -10.51
CA GLN A 289 14.68 -1.67 -9.75
C GLN A 289 15.20 -1.68 -8.31
N ALA A 290 15.52 -2.84 -7.75
CA ALA A 290 16.11 -2.96 -6.42
C ALA A 290 16.98 -4.21 -6.30
N TRP A 291 17.67 -4.34 -5.17
CA TRP A 291 18.56 -5.46 -4.91
C TRP A 291 18.68 -5.75 -3.42
N THR A 292 18.93 -7.02 -3.06
CA THR A 292 19.33 -7.44 -1.70
C THR A 292 20.67 -8.15 -1.79
N PHE A 293 21.63 -7.73 -0.97
CA PHE A 293 22.87 -8.44 -0.68
C PHE A 293 22.74 -9.16 0.67
N VAL A 294 22.97 -10.47 0.68
CA VAL A 294 22.95 -11.30 1.90
C VAL A 294 24.38 -11.55 2.35
N LYS A 295 24.70 -11.23 3.60
CA LYS A 295 26.07 -11.28 4.16
C LYS A 295 26.55 -12.70 4.47
N ASP A 296 25.63 -13.66 4.60
CA ASP A 296 25.94 -15.04 4.99
C ASP A 296 26.71 -15.80 3.89
N GLN A 297 27.83 -16.40 4.27
CA GLN A 297 28.77 -17.10 3.39
C GLN A 297 28.42 -18.58 3.12
N GLN A 298 27.38 -19.14 3.74
CA GLN A 298 27.04 -20.56 3.57
C GLN A 298 26.19 -20.87 2.33
N ILE A 299 25.56 -19.87 1.72
CA ILE A 299 24.72 -20.03 0.52
C ILE A 299 25.43 -19.31 -0.62
N ASN A 300 25.72 -20.01 -1.72
CA ASN A 300 26.35 -19.48 -2.95
C ASN A 300 25.52 -18.39 -3.69
N LYS A 301 24.76 -17.56 -2.98
CA LYS A 301 23.84 -16.54 -3.51
C LYS A 301 23.97 -15.26 -2.67
N ASN A 302 24.91 -14.41 -3.06
CA ASN A 302 25.27 -13.23 -2.26
C ASN A 302 24.50 -11.97 -2.69
N CYS A 303 23.82 -11.99 -3.84
CA CYS A 303 23.07 -10.84 -4.35
C CYS A 303 21.84 -11.30 -5.12
N PHE A 304 20.73 -10.57 -4.95
CA PHE A 304 19.47 -10.80 -5.63
C PHE A 304 18.99 -9.49 -6.25
N LEU A 305 18.79 -9.49 -7.58
CA LEU A 305 18.26 -8.35 -8.34
C LEU A 305 16.75 -8.50 -8.51
N LYS A 306 16.04 -7.38 -8.41
CA LYS A 306 14.59 -7.33 -8.27
C LYS A 306 13.95 -6.48 -9.34
N SER A 307 12.81 -6.93 -9.86
CA SER A 307 12.06 -6.22 -10.90
C SER A 307 11.23 -5.04 -10.38
N GLY A 308 11.15 -4.87 -9.05
CA GLY A 308 10.46 -3.78 -8.37
C GLY A 308 11.14 -3.38 -7.06
N VAL A 309 10.56 -2.40 -6.34
CA VAL A 309 10.98 -2.03 -4.95
C VAL A 309 9.98 -2.54 -3.89
N PRO A 310 10.32 -3.57 -3.08
CA PRO A 310 9.36 -4.14 -2.13
C PRO A 310 9.36 -3.36 -0.83
N PHE A 311 8.49 -3.78 0.09
CA PHE A 311 8.54 -3.29 1.46
C PHE A 311 9.83 -3.68 2.16
N LEU A 312 10.19 -2.88 3.16
CA LEU A 312 11.37 -3.07 3.97
C LEU A 312 11.08 -4.02 5.13
N ILE A 313 11.86 -5.10 5.25
CA ILE A 313 11.93 -5.94 6.45
C ILE A 313 13.27 -5.76 7.13
N SER A 314 13.27 -5.48 8.43
CA SER A 314 14.50 -5.40 9.21
C SER A 314 15.19 -6.77 9.24
N ASN A 315 16.42 -6.84 8.75
CA ASN A 315 17.22 -8.06 8.74
C ASN A 315 18.72 -7.70 8.83
N LEU A 316 19.35 -8.02 9.97
CA LEU A 316 20.74 -7.67 10.25
C LEU A 316 21.75 -8.30 9.26
N ASP A 317 21.37 -9.38 8.59
CA ASP A 317 22.22 -10.09 7.64
C ASP A 317 22.06 -9.60 6.21
N CYS A 318 21.20 -8.61 5.98
CA CYS A 318 20.94 -8.05 4.66
C CYS A 318 21.45 -6.61 4.52
N VAL A 319 21.89 -6.28 3.32
CA VAL A 319 22.06 -4.91 2.85
C VAL A 319 21.30 -4.80 1.55
N SER A 320 20.29 -3.96 1.49
CA SER A 320 19.50 -3.81 0.26
C SER A 320 19.81 -2.50 -0.43
N GLY A 321 19.31 -2.33 -1.64
CA GLY A 321 19.19 -1.01 -2.20
C GLY A 321 18.25 -0.88 -3.38
N VAL A 322 17.93 0.36 -3.71
CA VAL A 322 17.05 0.73 -4.83
C VAL A 322 17.90 1.25 -6.00
N LYS A 323 17.48 1.07 -7.24
CA LYS A 323 18.13 1.69 -8.39
C LYS A 323 17.61 3.11 -8.52
N GLN A 324 18.50 4.09 -8.72
CA GLN A 324 18.04 5.45 -9.02
C GLN A 324 17.35 5.47 -10.39
N ARG A 325 16.21 6.14 -10.47
CA ARG A 325 15.48 6.35 -11.72
C ARG A 325 16.07 7.55 -12.49
N GLU A 326 15.75 7.62 -13.78
CA GLU A 326 16.11 8.77 -14.62
C GLU A 326 15.40 10.04 -14.11
N ASN A 327 15.77 11.22 -14.62
CA ASN A 327 15.15 12.52 -14.26
C ASN A 327 15.31 13.00 -12.80
N ASN A 328 16.29 12.48 -12.05
CA ASN A 328 16.51 12.83 -10.63
C ASN A 328 15.31 12.50 -9.70
N GLU A 329 14.45 11.56 -10.09
CA GLU A 329 13.48 11.00 -9.14
C GLU A 329 14.19 10.33 -7.98
N GLN A 330 13.68 10.55 -6.77
CA GLN A 330 14.18 9.86 -5.58
C GLN A 330 13.02 9.19 -4.85
N ILE A 331 13.34 8.05 -4.27
CA ILE A 331 12.41 7.31 -3.43
C ILE A 331 12.46 7.85 -2.00
N ILE A 332 11.28 8.06 -1.44
CA ILE A 332 11.06 8.21 -0.01
C ILE A 332 10.16 7.06 0.49
N TRP A 333 10.04 6.92 1.79
CA TRP A 333 9.10 5.98 2.40
C TRP A 333 8.15 6.72 3.33
N VAL A 334 6.86 6.60 3.03
CA VAL A 334 5.81 6.91 4.01
C VAL A 334 5.63 5.68 4.86
N TYR A 335 5.49 5.85 6.18
CA TYR A 335 5.41 4.72 7.08
C TYR A 335 4.47 4.94 8.26
N MET A 336 4.03 3.81 8.82
CA MET A 336 3.32 3.72 10.08
C MET A 336 4.10 2.83 11.04
N ASN A 337 4.70 3.41 12.08
CA ASN A 337 5.46 2.67 13.08
C ASN A 337 4.63 2.44 14.35
N ARG A 338 4.37 1.16 14.60
CA ARG A 338 3.50 0.65 15.66
C ARG A 338 4.28 0.03 16.82
N THR A 339 5.60 0.24 16.88
CA THR A 339 6.46 -0.34 17.93
C THR A 339 6.05 0.11 19.34
N LEU A 340 5.46 1.30 19.47
CA LEU A 340 5.00 1.86 20.74
C LEU A 340 3.47 1.99 20.81
N SER A 341 2.72 1.47 19.84
CA SER A 341 1.27 1.70 19.77
C SER A 341 0.49 0.83 20.76
N GLN A 342 1.08 -0.27 21.19
CA GLN A 342 0.47 -1.25 22.10
C GLN A 342 1.54 -1.98 22.92
N LYS A 343 1.16 -2.55 24.05
CA LYS A 343 1.99 -3.37 24.94
C LYS A 343 1.76 -4.86 24.75
N ASN A 344 0.61 -5.28 24.20
CA ASN A 344 0.31 -6.68 23.95
C ASN A 344 1.39 -7.34 23.05
N PRO A 345 2.15 -8.35 23.54
CA PRO A 345 3.22 -8.99 22.78
C PRO A 345 2.71 -9.84 21.61
N ASN A 346 1.43 -10.25 21.63
CA ASN A 346 0.81 -11.01 20.54
C ASN A 346 0.25 -10.11 19.45
N ALA A 347 0.24 -8.78 19.65
CA ALA A 347 -0.12 -7.85 18.61
C ALA A 347 1.06 -7.70 17.62
N ALA A 348 0.78 -7.43 16.34
CA ALA A 348 1.84 -7.10 15.40
C ALA A 348 2.53 -5.77 15.77
N HIS A 349 3.84 -5.80 15.92
CA HIS A 349 4.67 -4.61 16.20
C HIS A 349 5.49 -4.22 14.98
N GLY A 350 6.02 -3.00 14.99
CA GLY A 350 6.95 -2.53 13.98
C GLY A 350 6.31 -1.74 12.82
N PRO A 351 7.15 -1.28 11.88
CA PRO A 351 6.73 -0.37 10.83
C PRO A 351 6.11 -1.07 9.62
N ILE A 352 5.14 -0.40 9.01
CA ILE A 352 4.64 -0.67 7.65
C ILE A 352 5.12 0.49 6.79
N HIS A 353 5.57 0.22 5.55
CA HIS A 353 6.12 1.23 4.65
C HIS A 353 5.46 1.17 3.28
N ALA A 354 5.25 2.34 2.66
CA ALA A 354 4.96 2.48 1.24
C ALA A 354 6.08 3.29 0.57
N PRO A 355 6.69 2.78 -0.52
CA PRO A 355 7.64 3.55 -1.31
C PRO A 355 6.89 4.63 -2.11
N VAL A 356 7.43 5.84 -2.16
CA VAL A 356 6.89 6.93 -2.99
C VAL A 356 8.02 7.56 -3.78
N TRP A 357 7.86 7.61 -5.10
CA TRP A 357 8.80 8.27 -6.00
C TRP A 357 8.42 9.75 -6.12
N LEU A 358 9.34 10.63 -5.74
CA LEU A 358 9.18 12.08 -5.88
C LEU A 358 10.14 12.61 -6.93
N GLU A 359 9.60 13.35 -7.90
CA GLU A 359 10.39 14.02 -8.92
C GLU A 359 11.22 15.17 -8.33
N ALA A 360 12.35 15.47 -8.95
CA ALA A 360 13.11 16.68 -8.62
C ALA A 360 12.30 17.92 -9.01
N THR A 361 12.08 18.84 -8.07
CA THR A 361 11.42 20.10 -8.37
C THR A 361 12.40 21.07 -9.04
N SER A 362 11.91 21.81 -10.05
CA SER A 362 12.72 22.82 -10.75
C SER A 362 13.03 24.07 -9.90
N THR A 363 12.36 24.21 -8.74
CA THR A 363 12.48 25.35 -7.84
C THR A 363 12.87 24.90 -6.42
N ASN A 364 14.02 25.37 -5.96
CA ASN A 364 14.48 25.36 -4.56
C ASN A 364 14.86 24.01 -3.92
N ASN A 365 14.96 22.90 -4.65
CA ASN A 365 15.33 21.58 -4.10
C ASN A 365 14.43 21.17 -2.90
N GLN A 366 13.15 21.51 -2.96
CA GLN A 366 12.16 21.15 -1.94
C GLN A 366 11.14 20.18 -2.53
N TRP A 367 10.75 19.18 -1.76
CA TRP A 367 9.61 18.34 -2.06
C TRP A 367 8.38 18.78 -1.29
N PHE A 368 7.23 18.45 -1.88
CA PHE A 368 5.93 18.62 -1.28
C PHE A 368 5.21 17.28 -1.29
N LEU A 369 4.61 16.91 -0.17
CA LEU A 369 3.78 15.73 -0.08
C LEU A 369 2.59 15.99 0.81
N GLN A 370 1.40 15.83 0.25
CA GLN A 370 0.16 15.84 1.01
C GLN A 370 -0.17 14.42 1.45
N LEU A 371 -0.52 14.26 2.72
CA LEU A 371 -1.08 13.03 3.28
C LEU A 371 -2.50 13.30 3.76
N ASP A 372 -3.36 12.31 3.58
CA ASP A 372 -4.70 12.24 4.16
C ASP A 372 -4.75 11.01 5.08
N ILE A 373 -4.93 11.24 6.38
CA ILE A 373 -4.75 10.24 7.43
C ILE A 373 -6.05 10.11 8.20
N PHE A 374 -6.64 8.93 8.15
CA PHE A 374 -7.81 8.56 8.94
C PHE A 374 -7.37 7.75 10.14
N VAL A 375 -7.80 8.16 11.33
CA VAL A 375 -7.65 7.43 12.57
C VAL A 375 -9.05 7.06 13.05
N ASP A 376 -9.34 5.78 13.18
CA ASP A 376 -10.62 5.28 13.68
C ASP A 376 -10.38 4.19 14.73
N HIS A 377 -10.15 4.66 15.96
CA HIS A 377 -9.85 3.92 17.18
C HIS A 377 -8.67 2.96 17.05
N SER A 378 -8.87 1.82 16.39
CA SER A 378 -7.89 0.73 16.24
C SER A 378 -7.40 0.54 14.80
N VAL A 379 -7.81 1.40 13.88
CA VAL A 379 -7.30 1.45 12.50
C VAL A 379 -6.72 2.83 12.20
N ILE A 380 -5.63 2.83 11.44
CA ILE A 380 -5.12 4.02 10.77
C ILE A 380 -5.03 3.70 9.27
N GLU A 381 -5.57 4.58 8.43
CA GLU A 381 -5.44 4.51 6.97
C GLU A 381 -4.74 5.79 6.48
N ILE A 382 -3.68 5.64 5.68
CA ILE A 382 -2.87 6.76 5.17
C ILE A 382 -2.92 6.75 3.64
N PHE A 383 -3.22 7.89 3.05
CA PHE A 383 -3.33 8.09 1.62
C PHE A 383 -2.52 9.29 1.15
N GLU A 384 -2.21 9.30 -0.14
CA GLU A 384 -1.87 10.52 -0.85
C GLU A 384 -3.10 11.00 -1.65
N PRO A 385 -3.80 12.06 -1.21
CA PRO A 385 -5.09 12.43 -1.80
C PRO A 385 -4.98 13.00 -3.22
N GLN A 386 -3.86 13.64 -3.55
CA GLN A 386 -3.68 14.31 -4.84
C GLN A 386 -3.42 13.33 -5.98
N GLN A 387 -2.38 12.51 -5.84
CA GLN A 387 -1.98 11.60 -6.90
C GLN A 387 -2.54 10.19 -6.68
N GLY A 388 -2.83 9.76 -5.46
CA GLY A 388 -3.33 8.41 -5.16
C GLY A 388 -2.30 7.30 -5.34
N ARG A 389 -0.99 7.61 -5.25
CA ARG A 389 0.11 6.67 -5.57
C ARG A 389 0.24 5.52 -4.58
N PHE A 390 -0.24 5.68 -3.35
CA PHE A 390 -0.17 4.63 -2.35
C PHE A 390 -1.32 4.72 -1.34
N ALA A 391 -1.54 3.62 -0.64
CA ALA A 391 -2.31 3.55 0.59
C ALA A 391 -1.60 2.65 1.62
N ILE A 392 -1.78 2.94 2.90
CA ILE A 392 -1.33 2.10 4.02
C ILE A 392 -2.48 1.93 5.00
N THR A 393 -2.93 0.69 5.19
CA THR A 393 -3.87 0.31 6.24
C THR A 393 -3.16 -0.41 7.37
N GLY A 394 -3.29 0.06 8.61
CA GLY A 394 -2.67 -0.58 9.77
C GLY A 394 -3.60 -0.70 10.97
N ARG A 395 -3.38 -1.73 11.77
CA ARG A 395 -4.05 -1.93 13.06
C ARG A 395 -3.19 -1.47 14.20
N VAL A 396 -3.80 -0.80 15.16
CA VAL A 396 -3.18 -0.36 16.41
C VAL A 396 -4.13 -0.58 17.56
N TYR A 397 -3.59 -0.86 18.75
CA TYR A 397 -4.40 -1.17 19.93
C TYR A 397 -3.89 -0.39 21.15
N PRO A 398 -4.06 0.94 21.17
CA PRO A 398 -3.75 1.73 22.37
C PRO A 398 -4.53 1.20 23.57
N GLU A 399 -3.85 1.05 24.70
CA GLU A 399 -4.43 0.52 25.94
C GLU A 399 -4.66 1.62 26.99
N GLU A 400 -4.07 2.80 26.81
CA GLU A 400 -4.21 3.92 27.74
C GLU A 400 -5.36 4.86 27.29
N ASP A 401 -6.30 5.16 28.18
CA ASP A 401 -7.48 5.99 27.88
C ASP A 401 -7.14 7.40 27.38
N ASN A 402 -5.95 7.91 27.74
CA ASN A 402 -5.43 9.20 27.32
C ASN A 402 -4.57 9.12 26.05
N ALA A 403 -4.50 7.97 25.37
CA ALA A 403 -3.80 7.80 24.09
C ALA A 403 -4.62 8.33 22.90
N ASN A 404 -4.99 9.61 22.97
CA ASN A 404 -5.84 10.29 22.00
C ASN A 404 -5.29 11.65 21.58
N ASN A 405 -4.00 11.90 21.79
CA ASN A 405 -3.36 13.16 21.42
C ASN A 405 -2.66 13.06 20.06
N LEU A 406 -2.46 14.23 19.45
CA LEU A 406 -1.67 14.42 18.26
C LEU A 406 -0.35 15.13 18.61
N ALA A 407 0.76 14.66 18.03
CA ALA A 407 2.07 15.28 18.16
C ALA A 407 2.80 15.31 16.80
N VAL A 408 3.89 16.06 16.75
CA VAL A 408 4.87 16.06 15.66
C VAL A 408 6.23 15.64 16.18
N TYR A 409 7.07 15.12 15.28
CA TYR A 409 8.46 14.85 15.58
C TYR A 409 9.39 15.05 14.38
N VAL A 410 10.67 15.24 14.68
CA VAL A 410 11.81 15.23 13.76
C VAL A 410 12.97 14.54 14.49
N ASN A 411 13.40 13.38 14.01
CA ASN A 411 14.48 12.62 14.65
C ASN A 411 15.87 13.02 14.14
N ASN A 412 16.00 13.39 12.86
CA ASN A 412 17.31 13.70 12.28
C ASN A 412 17.19 14.45 10.94
N ALA A 413 16.97 15.77 10.95
CA ALA A 413 17.14 16.60 9.74
C ALA A 413 18.65 16.84 9.50
N SER A 414 19.13 16.65 8.27
CA SER A 414 20.55 16.73 7.90
C SER A 414 21.26 18.04 8.28
N SER A 415 22.60 18.08 8.13
CA SER A 415 23.47 19.20 8.52
C SER A 415 23.23 20.52 7.77
N ASN A 416 22.44 20.51 6.68
CA ASN A 416 22.14 21.70 5.90
C ASN A 416 21.03 22.54 6.57
N ASN A 417 21.06 23.86 6.41
CA ASN A 417 20.20 24.81 7.12
C ASN A 417 18.71 24.82 6.69
N GLU A 418 18.19 23.73 6.11
CA GLU A 418 16.83 23.67 5.57
C GLU A 418 15.90 22.96 6.56
N ASN A 419 14.78 23.61 6.88
CA ASN A 419 13.82 23.09 7.85
C ASN A 419 12.77 22.21 7.17
N ILE A 420 12.18 21.30 7.95
CA ILE A 420 10.91 20.66 7.59
C ILE A 420 9.78 21.61 7.97
N ILE A 421 8.82 21.77 7.07
CA ILE A 421 7.72 22.71 7.22
C ILE A 421 6.41 21.94 7.06
N VAL A 422 5.47 22.17 7.98
CA VAL A 422 4.06 21.84 7.76
C VAL A 422 3.42 23.07 7.14
N ASN A 423 3.22 23.05 5.82
CA ASN A 423 2.61 24.17 5.10
C ASN A 423 1.18 24.38 5.57
N THR A 424 0.41 23.30 5.65
CA THR A 424 -0.94 23.27 6.21
C THR A 424 -1.17 21.96 6.93
N ILE A 425 -1.94 21.99 8.00
CA ILE A 425 -2.55 20.81 8.62
C ILE A 425 -3.98 21.17 9.02
N ASP A 426 -4.92 20.38 8.53
CA ASP A 426 -6.34 20.47 8.82
C ASP A 426 -6.80 19.17 9.49
N ILE A 427 -7.50 19.30 10.61
CA ILE A 427 -7.92 18.17 11.44
C ILE A 427 -9.40 18.29 11.75
N TRP A 428 -10.15 17.20 11.56
CA TRP A 428 -11.55 17.08 11.92
C TRP A 428 -11.78 15.85 12.78
N ASN A 429 -12.59 15.98 13.83
CA ASN A 429 -13.29 14.82 14.38
C ASN A 429 -14.31 14.33 13.36
N LEU A 430 -14.45 13.02 13.26
CA LEU A 430 -15.43 12.39 12.39
C LEU A 430 -16.64 11.96 13.23
N ASN A 431 -17.83 12.14 12.68
CA ASN A 431 -19.06 11.56 13.21
C ASN A 431 -19.10 10.05 12.94
N THR A 432 -19.72 9.30 13.86
CA THR A 432 -19.94 7.87 13.64
C THR A 432 -20.95 7.63 12.51
N ILE A 433 -20.72 6.57 11.73
CA ILE A 433 -21.66 6.12 10.68
C ILE A 433 -22.90 5.41 11.26
N TRP A 434 -22.91 5.10 12.56
CA TRP A 434 -23.98 4.37 13.25
C TRP A 434 -25.04 5.28 13.89
N ALA A 435 -25.07 6.56 13.51
CA ALA A 435 -25.95 7.57 14.09
C ALA A 435 -27.44 7.32 13.82
#